data_AF-A0A849EM80-F1
#
_entry.id   AF-A0A849EM80-F1
#
_cell.length_a   1.000
_cell.length_b   1.000
_cell.length_c   1.000
_cell.angle_alpha   90.00
_cell.angle_beta   90.00
_cell.angle_gamma   90.00
#
_symmetry.space_group_name_H-M   'P 1'
#
loop_
_entity.id
_entity.type
_entity.pdbx_description
1 polymer ?
#
loop_
_entity_poly.entity_id
_entity_poly.type
_entity_poly.pdbx_seq_one_letter_code
_entity_poly.pdbx_strand_id
1 'polypeptide(L)'
;ANDQQAEGITPFTTDIFKGFLAVFLLDMGITSGRKLSSFLDNGWTALIFALVVPLINGCAVAYLSSFVTDSTGNQFLFAILAASASYIAVPAAMRLAAPKANPSLYVPMALAITFPFNITIGMPVYLYIIQSI
;
A
#
# COMPACT_ATOMS: atom_id res chain seq x y z
N ALA A 1 -21.24 5.24 -3.99
CA ALA A 1 -21.54 6.18 -5.08
C ALA A 1 -22.23 5.38 -6.18
N ASN A 2 -23.34 5.85 -6.74
CA ASN A 2 -24.09 5.12 -7.78
C ASN A 2 -23.52 5.45 -9.16
N ASP A 3 -23.40 4.47 -10.06
CA ASP A 3 -22.79 4.65 -11.39
C ASP A 3 -23.48 5.75 -12.23
N GLN A 4 -24.79 5.95 -12.03
CA GLN A 4 -25.56 7.04 -12.65
C GLN A 4 -25.05 8.45 -12.31
N GLN A 5 -24.44 8.65 -11.13
CA GLN A 5 -23.89 9.95 -10.75
C GLN A 5 -22.52 10.21 -11.38
N ALA A 6 -21.87 9.17 -11.90
CA ALA A 6 -20.56 9.27 -12.56
C ALA A 6 -20.68 9.46 -14.09
N GLU A 7 -21.86 9.29 -14.70
CA GLU A 7 -22.06 9.37 -16.15
C GLU A 7 -21.54 10.68 -16.77
N GLY A 8 -21.82 11.82 -16.12
CA GLY A 8 -21.37 13.14 -16.58
C GLY A 8 -19.86 13.37 -16.50
N ILE A 9 -19.13 12.51 -15.77
CA ILE A 9 -17.67 12.55 -15.63
C ILE A 9 -17.01 11.24 -16.09
N THR A 10 -17.72 10.40 -16.86
CA THR A 10 -17.21 9.14 -17.42
C THR A 10 -15.88 9.31 -18.17
N PRO A 11 -15.68 10.38 -18.97
CA PRO A 11 -14.38 10.60 -19.59
C PRO A 11 -13.25 10.60 -18.57
N PHE A 12 -13.43 11.23 -17.41
CA PHE A 12 -12.42 11.37 -16.35
C PHE A 12 -12.32 10.19 -15.39
N THR A 13 -13.43 9.49 -15.13
CA THR A 13 -13.50 8.42 -14.12
C THR A 13 -13.29 7.02 -14.69
N THR A 14 -13.56 6.83 -15.99
CA THR A 14 -13.52 5.51 -16.63
C THR A 14 -12.56 5.49 -17.81
N ASP A 15 -12.71 6.44 -18.75
CA ASP A 15 -12.00 6.38 -20.03
C ASP A 15 -10.53 6.79 -19.89
N ILE A 16 -10.25 8.01 -19.42
CA ILE A 16 -8.87 8.49 -19.24
C ILE A 16 -8.25 8.07 -17.91
N PHE A 17 -9.06 7.62 -16.94
CA PHE A 17 -8.59 7.31 -15.59
C PHE A 17 -7.47 6.28 -15.58
N LYS A 18 -7.62 5.19 -16.36
CA LYS A 18 -6.60 4.13 -16.44
C LYS A 18 -5.29 4.63 -17.02
N GLY A 19 -5.35 5.47 -18.06
CA GLY A 19 -4.17 6.09 -18.67
C GLY A 19 -3.47 7.05 -17.71
N PHE A 20 -4.25 7.91 -17.03
CA PHE A 20 -3.74 8.82 -16.02
C PHE A 20 -3.11 8.07 -14.83
N LEU A 21 -3.78 7.02 -14.34
CA LEU A 21 -3.27 6.17 -13.26
C LEU A 21 -1.95 5.50 -13.64
N ALA A 22 -1.82 5.00 -14.87
CA ALA A 22 -0.57 4.39 -15.34
C ALA A 22 0.60 5.39 -15.35
N VAL A 23 0.38 6.59 -15.88
CA VAL A 23 1.40 7.66 -15.87
C VAL A 23 1.73 8.10 -14.44
N PHE A 24 0.71 8.22 -13.58
CA PHE A 24 0.89 8.57 -12.18
C PHE A 24 1.72 7.52 -11.42
N LEU A 25 1.40 6.23 -11.58
CA LEU A 25 2.15 5.14 -10.97
C LEU A 25 3.59 5.08 -11.50
N LEU A 26 3.80 5.37 -12.79
CA LEU A 26 5.13 5.45 -13.38
C LEU A 26 5.96 6.60 -12.77
N ASP A 27 5.39 7.80 -12.66
CA ASP A 27 6.06 8.96 -12.05
C ASP A 27 6.41 8.71 -10.57
N MET A 28 5.45 8.17 -9.82
CA MET A 28 5.67 7.79 -8.42
C MET A 28 6.72 6.69 -8.28
N GLY A 29 6.73 5.71 -9.19
CA GLY A 29 7.73 4.65 -9.26
C GLY A 29 9.13 5.19 -9.53
N ILE A 30 9.29 6.06 -10.53
CA ILE A 30 10.56 6.74 -10.85
C ILE A 30 11.03 7.61 -9.67
N THR A 31 10.12 8.39 -9.08
CA THR A 31 10.40 9.26 -7.94
C THR A 31 10.86 8.45 -6.72
N SER A 32 10.20 7.32 -6.45
CA SER A 32 10.55 6.40 -5.38
C SER A 32 11.93 5.78 -5.62
N GLY A 33 12.17 5.25 -6.82
CA GLY A 33 13.44 4.63 -7.21
C GLY A 33 14.63 5.59 -7.10
N ARG A 34 14.48 6.83 -7.56
CA ARG A 34 15.52 7.88 -7.42
C ARG A 34 15.89 8.19 -5.97
N LYS A 35 14.96 8.00 -5.04
CA LYS A 35 15.13 8.28 -3.61
C LYS A 35 15.50 7.06 -2.79
N LEU A 36 15.55 5.87 -3.39
CA LEU A 36 15.81 4.62 -2.68
C LEU A 36 17.19 4.58 -2.02
N SER A 37 18.24 5.05 -2.71
CA SER A 37 19.58 5.15 -2.10
C SER A 37 19.55 6.03 -0.85
N SER A 38 18.96 7.23 -0.98
CA SER A 38 18.82 8.16 0.16
C SER A 38 18.00 7.55 1.30
N PHE A 39 16.97 6.75 1.01
CA PHE A 39 16.22 6.04 2.04
C PHE A 39 17.12 5.07 2.82
N LEU A 40 17.94 4.27 2.13
CA LEU A 40 18.86 3.33 2.77
C LEU A 40 19.93 4.06 3.61
N ASP A 41 20.34 5.25 3.20
CA ASP A 41 21.26 6.11 3.96
C ASP A 41 20.66 6.62 5.28
N ASN A 42 19.32 6.68 5.41
CA ASN A 42 18.65 7.04 6.66
C ASN A 42 18.67 5.91 7.72
N GLY A 43 19.28 4.77 7.40
CA GLY A 43 19.56 3.70 8.35
C GLY A 43 18.58 2.52 8.29
N TRP A 44 18.99 1.43 8.94
CA TRP A 44 18.33 0.12 8.85
C TRP A 44 17.01 0.06 9.63
N THR A 45 16.78 0.96 10.57
CA THR A 45 15.57 1.00 11.41
C THR A 45 14.31 1.22 10.55
N ALA A 46 14.37 2.16 9.60
CA ALA A 46 13.27 2.43 8.69
C ALA A 46 12.98 1.24 7.78
N LEU A 47 14.02 0.57 7.28
CA LEU A 47 13.88 -0.63 6.46
C LEU A 47 13.23 -1.77 7.24
N ILE A 48 13.70 -2.05 8.46
CA ILE A 48 13.13 -3.08 9.34
C ILE A 48 11.67 -2.75 9.63
N PHE A 49 11.36 -1.50 9.97
CA PHE A 49 9.98 -1.07 10.22
C PHE A 49 9.08 -1.31 9.00
N ALA A 50 9.56 -0.94 7.81
CA ALA A 50 8.83 -1.07 6.53
C ALA A 50 8.51 -2.51 6.13
N LEU A 51 9.24 -3.48 6.68
CA LEU A 51 9.07 -4.91 6.41
C LEU A 51 8.29 -5.60 7.52
N VAL A 52 8.70 -5.38 8.77
CA VAL A 52 8.22 -6.11 9.94
C VAL A 52 6.82 -5.67 10.35
N VAL A 53 6.56 -4.35 10.40
CA VAL A 53 5.25 -3.86 10.89
C VAL A 53 4.10 -4.26 9.97
N PRO A 54 4.19 -4.09 8.64
CA PRO A 54 3.21 -4.62 7.69
C PRO A 54 2.94 -6.11 7.88
N LEU A 55 4.01 -6.91 8.01
CA LEU A 55 3.91 -8.36 8.16
C LEU A 55 3.18 -8.74 9.44
N ILE A 56 3.55 -8.14 10.58
CA ILE A 56 2.90 -8.39 11.88
C ILE A 56 1.43 -8.03 11.78
N ASN A 57 1.08 -6.86 11.23
CA ASN A 57 -0.31 -6.42 11.12
C ASN A 57 -1.13 -7.36 10.22
N GLY A 58 -0.59 -7.74 9.06
CA GLY A 58 -1.26 -8.67 8.16
C GLY A 58 -1.48 -10.04 8.76
N CYS A 59 -0.46 -10.61 9.42
CA CYS A 59 -0.59 -11.90 10.11
C CYS A 59 -1.59 -11.84 11.27
N ALA A 60 -1.55 -10.77 12.07
CA ALA A 60 -2.49 -10.58 13.18
C ALA A 60 -3.93 -10.48 12.68
N VAL A 61 -4.18 -9.69 11.64
CA VAL A 61 -5.54 -9.54 11.08
C VAL A 61 -5.97 -10.78 10.31
N ALA A 62 -5.08 -11.49 9.61
CA ALA A 62 -5.36 -12.79 9.02
C ALA A 62 -5.92 -13.76 10.06
N TYR A 63 -5.26 -13.89 11.21
CA TYR A 63 -5.74 -14.71 12.31
C TYR A 63 -7.07 -14.19 12.90
N LEU A 64 -7.13 -12.90 13.25
CA LEU A 64 -8.29 -12.32 13.93
C LEU A 64 -9.54 -12.24 13.06
N SER A 65 -9.39 -12.21 11.74
CA SER A 65 -10.52 -12.12 10.81
C SER A 65 -11.39 -13.38 10.79
N SER A 66 -10.85 -14.53 11.20
CA SER A 66 -11.60 -15.78 11.37
C SER A 66 -12.73 -15.65 12.41
N PHE A 67 -12.59 -14.76 13.40
CA PHE A 67 -13.63 -14.49 14.39
C PHE A 67 -14.73 -13.55 13.88
N VAL A 68 -14.55 -12.94 12.69
CA VAL A 68 -15.45 -11.92 12.14
C VAL A 68 -16.23 -12.46 10.93
N THR A 69 -15.63 -13.31 10.11
CA THR A 69 -16.25 -13.85 8.90
C THR A 69 -15.66 -15.19 8.51
N ASP A 70 -16.49 -16.12 8.03
CA ASP A 70 -16.04 -17.43 7.51
C ASP A 70 -15.52 -17.38 6.06
N SER A 71 -15.66 -16.24 5.38
CA SER A 71 -15.22 -16.08 3.99
C SER A 71 -13.72 -15.86 3.91
N THR A 72 -12.98 -16.85 3.40
CA THR A 72 -11.54 -16.77 3.12
C THR A 72 -11.16 -15.51 2.33
N GLY A 73 -11.98 -15.13 1.34
CA GLY A 73 -11.74 -13.94 0.53
C GLY A 73 -11.83 -12.65 1.33
N ASN A 74 -12.80 -12.53 2.24
CA ASN A 74 -12.96 -11.36 3.11
C ASN A 74 -11.84 -11.29 4.15
N GLN A 75 -11.49 -12.42 4.76
CA GLN A 75 -10.36 -12.53 5.68
C GLN A 75 -9.06 -12.06 5.02
N PHE A 76 -8.80 -12.54 3.80
CA PHE A 76 -7.61 -12.17 3.04
C PHE A 76 -7.60 -10.69 2.68
N LEU A 77 -8.74 -10.14 2.28
CA LEU A 77 -8.89 -8.71 2.02
C LEU A 77 -8.58 -7.88 3.28
N PHE A 78 -9.10 -8.26 4.45
CA PHE A 78 -8.83 -7.56 5.71
C PHE A 78 -7.34 -7.59 6.07
N ALA A 79 -6.68 -8.75 5.92
CA ALA A 79 -5.25 -8.88 6.18
C ALA A 79 -4.41 -7.98 5.25
N ILE A 80 -4.71 -7.97 3.95
CA ILE A 80 -4.05 -7.09 2.98
C ILE A 80 -4.22 -5.62 3.35
N LEU A 81 -5.44 -5.21 3.70
CA LEU A 81 -5.74 -3.83 4.07
C LEU A 81 -4.99 -3.40 5.33
N ALA A 82 -4.91 -4.26 6.34
CA ALA A 82 -4.20 -4.00 7.59
C ALA A 82 -2.67 -3.94 7.41
N ALA A 83 -2.12 -4.72 6.49
CA ALA A 83 -0.69 -4.73 6.17
C ALA A 83 -0.26 -3.61 5.22
N SER A 84 -1.18 -3.02 4.46
CA SER A 84 -0.83 -2.08 3.39
C SER A 84 -0.60 -0.66 3.89
N ALA A 85 0.28 0.06 3.18
CA ALA A 85 0.39 1.51 3.33
C ALA A 85 -0.50 2.23 2.30
N SER A 86 -0.74 3.53 2.50
CA SER A 86 -1.36 4.36 1.48
C SER A 86 -0.31 4.80 0.46
N TYR A 87 -0.38 4.23 -0.73
CA TYR A 87 0.62 4.40 -1.80
C TYR A 87 0.42 5.67 -2.64
N ILE A 88 -0.73 6.33 -2.51
CA ILE A 88 -1.14 7.46 -3.35
C ILE A 88 -1.47 8.68 -2.49
N ALA A 89 -2.53 8.57 -1.69
CA ALA A 89 -3.10 9.72 -0.98
C ALA A 89 -2.19 10.24 0.13
N VAL A 90 -1.61 9.36 0.95
CA VAL A 90 -0.76 9.78 2.08
C VAL A 90 0.51 10.51 1.63
N PRO A 91 1.28 10.06 0.62
CA PRO A 91 2.43 10.82 0.15
C PRO A 91 2.09 12.24 -0.31
N ALA A 92 0.95 12.41 -0.99
CA ALA A 92 0.46 13.72 -1.41
C ALA A 92 0.00 14.56 -0.20
N ALA A 93 -0.81 13.98 0.68
CA ALA A 93 -1.31 14.65 1.88
C ALA A 93 -0.18 15.07 2.83
N MET A 94 0.84 14.24 3.02
CA MET A 94 2.00 14.53 3.88
C MET A 94 2.80 15.72 3.38
N ARG A 95 2.93 15.93 2.06
CA ARG A 95 3.59 17.12 1.51
C ARG A 95 2.89 18.42 1.91
N LEU A 96 1.57 18.37 2.07
CA LEU A 96 0.75 19.52 2.44
C LEU A 96 0.64 19.68 3.96
N ALA A 97 0.34 18.60 4.68
CA ALA A 97 0.07 18.60 6.12
C ALA A 97 1.35 18.63 6.98
N ALA A 98 2.45 18.06 6.49
CA ALA A 98 3.71 17.95 7.20
C ALA A 98 4.91 18.28 6.28
N PRO A 99 5.03 19.52 5.78
CA PRO A 99 6.04 19.90 4.78
C PRO A 99 7.49 19.76 5.27
N LYS A 100 7.71 19.71 6.59
CA LYS A 100 9.03 19.46 7.21
C LYS A 100 9.44 17.99 7.22
N ALA A 101 8.51 17.06 6.95
CA ALA A 101 8.81 15.64 6.91
C ALA A 101 9.69 15.31 5.70
N ASN A 102 10.68 14.43 5.87
CA ASN A 102 11.59 14.06 4.80
C ASN A 102 10.90 13.12 3.78
N PRO A 103 10.62 13.56 2.54
CA PRO A 103 9.97 12.73 1.53
C PRO A 103 10.86 11.59 1.02
N SER A 104 12.17 11.66 1.21
CA SER A 104 13.08 10.55 0.91
C SER A 104 12.96 9.40 1.90
N LEU A 105 12.31 9.62 3.06
CA LEU A 105 12.02 8.55 4.01
C LEU A 105 10.70 7.86 3.67
N TYR A 106 9.59 8.60 3.67
CA TYR A 106 8.26 7.97 3.61
C TYR A 106 7.82 7.53 2.21
N VAL A 107 8.31 8.15 1.13
CA VAL A 107 7.93 7.77 -0.24
C VAL A 107 8.54 6.42 -0.63
N PRO A 108 9.87 6.21 -0.52
CA PRO A 108 10.47 4.92 -0.86
C PRO A 108 10.07 3.82 0.11
N MET A 109 9.87 4.15 1.38
CA MET A 109 9.37 3.20 2.37
C MET A 109 8.05 2.55 1.94
N ALA A 110 7.06 3.36 1.55
CA ALA A 110 5.76 2.84 1.12
C ALA A 110 5.85 2.13 -0.25
N LEU A 111 6.46 2.78 -1.25
CA LEU A 111 6.37 2.35 -2.65
C LEU A 111 7.45 1.38 -3.11
N ALA A 112 8.69 1.55 -2.66
CA ALA A 112 9.81 0.71 -3.08
C ALA A 112 10.05 -0.48 -2.13
N ILE A 113 9.61 -0.39 -0.87
CA ILE A 113 9.83 -1.46 0.12
C ILE A 113 8.52 -2.15 0.48
N THR A 114 7.62 -1.48 1.20
CA THR A 114 6.41 -2.12 1.76
C THR A 114 5.51 -2.67 0.67
N PHE A 115 5.23 -1.91 -0.40
CA PHE A 115 4.35 -2.37 -1.49
C PHE A 115 4.83 -3.68 -2.16
N PRO A 116 6.04 -3.76 -2.73
CA PRO A 116 6.49 -5.00 -3.35
C PRO A 116 6.66 -6.13 -2.35
N PHE A 117 7.13 -5.85 -1.12
CA PHE A 117 7.22 -6.87 -0.07
C PHE A 117 5.85 -7.46 0.28
N ASN A 118 4.84 -6.62 0.43
CA ASN A 118 3.51 -7.07 0.83
C ASN A 118 2.85 -7.92 -0.27
N ILE A 119 3.07 -7.60 -1.55
CA ILE A 119 2.59 -8.42 -2.67
C ILE A 119 3.34 -9.75 -2.77
N THR A 120 4.67 -9.71 -2.68
CA THR A 120 5.52 -10.89 -2.98
C THR A 120 5.59 -11.88 -1.83
N ILE A 121 5.61 -11.40 -0.58
CA ILE A 121 5.81 -12.22 0.62
C ILE A 121 4.59 -12.14 1.54
N GLY A 122 4.11 -10.93 1.83
CA GLY A 122 3.00 -10.72 2.76
C GLY A 122 1.73 -11.49 2.36
N MET A 123 1.24 -11.27 1.15
CA MET A 123 0.03 -11.90 0.63
C MET A 123 0.06 -13.44 0.70
N PRO A 124 1.09 -14.13 0.18
CA PRO A 124 1.21 -15.58 0.37
C PRO A 124 1.16 -16.02 1.83
N VAL A 125 1.86 -15.31 2.73
CA VAL A 125 1.90 -15.63 4.17
C VAL A 125 0.52 -15.46 4.81
N TYR A 126 -0.19 -14.37 4.54
CA TYR A 126 -1.52 -14.13 5.11
C TYR A 126 -2.52 -15.18 4.64
N LEU A 127 -2.50 -15.51 3.35
CA LEU A 127 -3.37 -16.54 2.79
C LEU A 127 -3.07 -17.91 3.40
N TYR A 128 -1.79 -18.25 3.60
CA TYR A 128 -1.39 -19.47 4.27
C TYR A 128 -1.93 -19.56 5.70
N ILE A 129 -1.82 -18.48 6.48
CA ILE A 129 -2.38 -18.41 7.85
C ILE A 129 -3.89 -18.67 7.81
N ILE A 130 -4.61 -17.96 6.94
CA ILE A 130 -6.07 -18.07 6.80
C ILE A 130 -6.50 -19.50 6.46
N GLN A 131 -5.77 -20.18 5.58
CA GLN A 131 -6.08 -21.56 5.16
C GLN A 131 -5.67 -22.62 6.20
N SER A 132 -4.89 -22.23 7.21
CA SER A 132 -4.40 -23.13 8.25
C SER A 132 -5.21 -23.04 9.55
N ILE A 133 -6.24 -22.19 9.59
CA ILE A 133 -7.18 -22.00 10.70
C ILE A 133 -8.51 -22.63 10.30
#